data_AF-A0A4P9ZML9-F1
#
_entry.id   AF-A0A4P9ZML9-F1
#
_cell.length_a   1.000
_cell.length_b   1.000
_cell.length_c   1.000
_cell.angle_alpha   90.00
_cell.angle_beta   90.00
_cell.angle_gamma   90.00
#
_symmetry.space_group_name_H-M   'P 1'
#
loop_
_entity.id
_entity.type
_entity.pdbx_description
1 polymer ?
#
loop_
_entity_poly.entity_id
_entity_poly.type
_entity_poly.pdbx_seq_one_letter_code
_entity_poly.pdbx_strand_id
1 'polypeptide(L)' 'KWSKGKVKDKANNAVTFDQPTLEKLTKEVPAYKLITPSVLVDRLRISGSLARAALRELETLGSIRLVSSHSSQMIYSK' A
#
# COMPACT_ATOMS: atom_id res chain seq x y z
N LYS A 1 1.40 9.25 37.43
CA LYS A 1 1.28 7.99 36.67
C LYS A 1 2.15 8.12 35.41
N TRP A 2 3.39 7.63 35.45
CA TRP A 2 4.33 7.73 34.33
C TRP A 2 3.98 6.64 33.32
N SER A 3 3.12 6.96 32.34
CA SER A 3 2.80 6.01 31.27
C SER A 3 3.93 5.99 30.24
N LYS A 4 5.06 5.37 30.61
CA LYS A 4 6.09 4.94 29.66
C LYS A 4 5.66 3.58 29.13
N GLY A 5 5.08 3.57 27.93
CA GLY A 5 4.80 2.33 27.20
C GLY A 5 3.36 2.22 26.75
N LYS A 6 3.11 2.72 25.53
CA LYS A 6 2.17 2.16 24.55
C LYS A 6 2.44 2.85 23.21
N VAL A 7 3.69 2.85 22.77
CA VAL A 7 4.04 3.31 21.42
C VAL A 7 4.66 2.13 20.72
N LYS A 8 3.99 1.66 19.67
CA LYS A 8 4.51 0.65 18.75
C LYS A 8 5.84 1.18 18.20
N ASP A 9 6.86 0.33 18.12
CA ASP A 9 8.17 0.70 17.58
C ASP A 9 8.03 1.44 16.24
N LYS A 10 8.89 2.45 16.05
CA LYS A 10 8.85 3.36 14.91
C LYS A 10 8.94 2.52 13.62
N ALA A 11 7.82 2.42 12.90
CA ALA A 11 7.79 1.71 11.63
C ALA A 11 8.70 2.44 10.63
N ASN A 12 9.70 1.75 10.10
CA ASN A 12 10.56 2.28 9.05
C ASN A 12 9.97 1.90 7.70
N ASN A 13 9.25 2.85 7.08
CA ASN A 13 8.61 2.64 5.79
C ASN A 13 9.55 3.10 4.67
N ALA A 14 9.70 2.28 3.64
CA ALA A 14 10.46 2.63 2.45
C ALA A 14 9.78 3.77 1.66
N VAL A 15 10.58 4.74 1.22
CA VAL A 15 10.12 5.92 0.47
C VAL A 15 10.41 5.78 -1.03
N THR A 16 11.28 4.85 -1.41
CA THR A 16 11.62 4.52 -2.79
C THR A 16 11.33 3.05 -3.08
N PHE A 17 11.12 2.74 -4.36
CA PHE A 17 11.06 1.36 -4.80
C PHE A 17 12.47 0.80 -5.01
N ASP A 18 12.67 -0.41 -4.50
CA ASP A 18 13.80 -1.23 -4.85
C ASP A 18 13.32 -2.27 -5.87
N GLN A 19 14.22 -2.79 -6.69
CA GLN A 19 13.89 -3.86 -7.64
C GLN A 19 13.10 -5.04 -7.02
N PRO A 20 13.49 -5.59 -5.85
CA PRO A 20 12.72 -6.66 -5.21
C PRO A 20 11.34 -6.23 -4.71
N THR A 21 11.12 -4.96 -4.35
CA THR A 21 9.81 -4.50 -3.86
C THR A 21 8.85 -4.25 -5.02
N LEU A 22 9.35 -3.80 -6.18
CA LEU A 22 8.57 -3.70 -7.42
C LEU A 22 8.08 -5.07 -7.92
N GLU A 23 8.95 -6.08 -7.92
CA GLU A 23 8.55 -7.44 -8.31
C GLU A 23 7.50 -8.04 -7.38
N LYS A 24 7.61 -7.79 -6.07
CA LYS A 24 6.58 -8.20 -5.10
C LYS A 24 5.27 -7.47 -5.34
N LEU A 25 5.31 -6.16 -5.56
CA LEU A 25 4.11 -5.36 -5.79
C LEU A 25 3.34 -5.83 -7.02
N THR A 26 4.03 -6.08 -8.13
CA THR A 26 3.39 -6.54 -9.38
C THR A 26 2.79 -7.94 -9.28
N LYS A 27 3.40 -8.86 -8.52
CA LYS A 27 2.91 -10.24 -8.34
C LYS A 27 1.83 -10.36 -7.26
N GLU A 28 2.02 -9.71 -6.12
CA GLU A 28 1.17 -9.91 -4.95
C GLU A 28 -0.09 -9.05 -4.97
N VAL A 29 -0.03 -7.82 -5.49
CA VAL A 29 -1.18 -6.89 -5.42
C VAL A 29 -2.41 -7.41 -6.16
N PRO A 30 -2.31 -7.97 -7.38
CA PRO A 30 -3.46 -8.53 -8.07
C PRO A 30 -4.05 -9.79 -7.42
N ALA A 31 -3.29 -10.46 -6.53
CA ALA A 31 -3.76 -11.63 -5.80
C ALA A 31 -4.62 -11.26 -4.58
N TYR A 32 -4.57 -10.02 -4.12
CA TYR A 32 -5.33 -9.57 -2.95
C TYR A 32 -6.81 -9.36 -3.27
N LYS A 33 -7.69 -9.84 -2.37
CA LYS A 33 -9.13 -9.61 -2.46
C LYS A 33 -9.52 -8.15 -2.22
N LEU A 34 -8.80 -7.46 -1.33
CA LEU A 34 -9.01 -6.06 -0.98
C LEU A 34 -7.70 -5.30 -1.16
N ILE A 35 -7.72 -4.31 -2.05
CA ILE A 35 -6.54 -3.52 -2.39
C ILE A 35 -6.82 -2.08 -1.95
N THR A 36 -6.08 -1.60 -0.95
CA THR A 36 -6.17 -0.22 -0.43
C THR A 36 -4.78 0.29 -0.07
N PRO A 37 -4.55 1.62 -0.03
CA PRO A 37 -3.27 2.19 0.36
C PRO A 37 -2.77 1.66 1.72
N SER A 38 -3.67 1.50 2.69
CA SER A 38 -3.38 1.03 4.04
C SER A 38 -2.84 -0.41 4.05
N VAL A 39 -3.46 -1.30 3.27
CA VAL A 39 -3.04 -2.71 3.16
C VAL A 39 -1.63 -2.80 2.59
N LEU A 40 -1.28 -1.95 1.61
CA LEU A 40 0.07 -1.94 1.04
C LEU A 40 1.12 -1.44 2.04
N VAL A 41 0.80 -0.43 2.86
CA VAL A 41 1.70 0.04 3.93
C VAL A 41 1.99 -1.07 4.93
N ASP A 42 0.98 -1.84 5.34
CA ASP A 42 1.15 -2.93 6.31
C ASP A 42 1.94 -4.12 5.75
N ARG A 43 1.69 -4.49 4.48
CA ARG A 43 2.29 -5.68 3.83
C ARG A 43 3.68 -5.41 3.29
N LEU A 44 3.83 -4.36 2.48
CA LEU A 44 5.06 -4.05 1.75
C LEU A 44 5.96 -3.07 2.50
N ARG A 45 5.53 -2.54 3.65
CA ARG A 45 6.28 -1.55 4.45
C ARG A 45 6.71 -0.34 3.62
N ILE A 46 5.83 0.09 2.73
CA ILE A 46 6.04 1.28 1.90
C ILE A 46 5.32 2.50 2.48
N SER A 47 5.75 3.70 2.10
CA SER A 47 5.05 4.93 2.45
C SER A 47 3.67 5.03 1.78
N GLY A 48 2.71 5.66 2.47
CA GLY A 48 1.34 5.78 1.95
C GLY A 48 1.21 6.63 0.68
N SER A 49 2.12 7.60 0.47
CA SER A 49 2.20 8.37 -0.77
C SER A 49 2.59 7.48 -1.95
N LEU A 50 3.64 6.68 -1.77
CA LEU A 50 4.13 5.75 -2.78
C LEU A 50 3.10 4.65 -3.06
N ALA A 51 2.41 4.14 -2.04
CA ALA A 51 1.31 3.20 -2.23
C ALA A 51 0.19 3.75 -3.14
N ARG A 52 -0.19 5.02 -2.98
CA ARG A 52 -1.20 5.66 -3.85
C ARG A 52 -0.72 5.83 -5.29
N ALA A 53 0.55 6.19 -5.47
CA ALA A 53 1.14 6.29 -6.81
C ALA A 53 1.17 4.92 -7.50
N ALA A 54 1.61 3.88 -6.78
CA ALA A 54 1.67 2.51 -7.28
C ALA A 54 0.31 1.98 -7.73
N LEU A 55 -0.75 2.27 -6.96
CA LEU A 55 -2.10 1.84 -7.32
C LEU A 55 -2.59 2.50 -8.62
N ARG A 56 -2.27 3.77 -8.85
CA ARG A 56 -2.60 4.45 -10.10
C ARG A 56 -1.84 3.85 -11.30
N GLU A 57 -0.59 3.47 -11.11
CA GLU A 57 0.19 2.78 -12.15
C GLU A 57 -0.33 1.36 -12.42
N LEU A 58 -0.72 0.62 -11.39
CA LEU A 58 -1.33 -0.70 -11.56
C LEU A 58 -2.70 -0.63 -12.22
N GLU A 59 -3.45 0.44 -11.98
CA GLU A 59 -4.73 0.74 -12.63
C GLU A 59 -4.51 1.07 -14.11
N THR A 60 -3.52 1.88 -14.46
CA THR A 60 -3.22 2.21 -15.87
C THR A 60 -2.71 1.01 -16.65
N LEU A 61 -1.99 0.09 -15.99
CA LEU A 61 -1.60 -1.20 -16.54
C LEU A 61 -2.77 -2.20 -16.66
N GLY A 62 -3.92 -1.92 -16.05
CA GLY A 62 -5.12 -2.77 -16.10
C GLY A 62 -5.09 -4.00 -15.19
N SER A 63 -4.13 -4.07 -14.26
CA SER A 63 -3.96 -5.20 -13.34
C SER A 63 -4.98 -5.20 -12.19
N ILE A 64 -5.54 -4.04 -11.86
CA ILE A 64 -6.53 -3.84 -10.80
C ILE A 64 -7.64 -2.91 -11.28
N ARG A 65 -8.83 -3.02 -10.69
CA ARG A 65 -9.99 -2.19 -10.99
C ARG A 65 -10.37 -1.33 -9.81
N LEU A 66 -10.64 -0.05 -10.08
CA LEU A 66 -11.18 0.87 -9.09
C LEU A 66 -12.64 0.52 -8.83
N VAL A 67 -12.98 0.27 -7.56
CA VAL A 67 -14.37 0.05 -7.13
C VAL A 67 -14.99 1.37 -6.68
N SER A 68 -14.25 2.13 -5.86
CA SER A 68 -14.70 3.41 -5.35
C SER A 68 -13.52 4.31 -5.01
N SER A 69 -13.61 5.58 -5.41
CA SER A 69 -12.66 6.62 -5.07
C SER A 69 -13.32 7.71 -4.25
N HIS A 70 -12.80 7.94 -3.04
CA HIS A 70 -13.09 9.09 -2.20
C HIS A 70 -11.77 9.78 -1.79
N SER A 71 -11.82 11.02 -1.31
CA SER A 71 -10.63 11.77 -0.91
C SER A 71 -9.84 11.08 0.23
N SER A 72 -10.55 10.41 1.14
CA SER A 72 -9.97 9.70 2.29
C SER A 72 -9.64 8.23 2.01
N GLN A 73 -10.29 7.60 1.05
CA GLN A 73 -10.17 6.16 0.83
C GLN A 73 -10.29 5.81 -0.65
N MET A 74 -9.32 5.04 -1.12
CA MET A 74 -9.32 4.44 -2.46
C MET A 74 -9.43 2.93 -2.29
N ILE A 75 -10.45 2.35 -2.92
CA ILE A 75 -10.74 0.93 -2.84
C ILE A 75 -10.62 0.33 -4.23
N TYR A 76 -9.72 -0.64 -4.34
CA TYR A 76 -9.47 -1.41 -5.53
C TYR A 76 -9.80 -2.88 -5.26
N SER A 77 -10.21 -3.57 -6.31
CA SER A 77 -10.27 -5.03 -6.36
C SER A 77 -9.61 -5.53 -7.64
N LYS A 78 -9.35 -6.82 -7.71
CA LYS A 78 -9.23 -7.50 -9.00
C LYS A 78 -10.53 -7.35 -9.79
#